data_AF-A0A6A6D9D4-F1
#
_entry.id   AF-A0A6A6D9D4-F1
#
_cell.length_a   1.000
_cell.length_b   1.000
_cell.length_c   1.000
_cell.angle_alpha   90.00
_cell.angle_beta   90.00
_cell.angle_gamma   90.00
#
_symmetry.space_group_name_H-M   'P 1'
#
loop_
_entity.id
_entity.type
_entity.pdbx_description
1 polymer ?
#
loop_
_entity_poly.entity_id
_entity_poly.type
_entity_poly.pdbx_seq_one_letter_code
_entity_poly.pdbx_strand_id
1 'polypeptide(L)' 'QGLQEVAEGINPIVDIVAVHSLNGHRDKTWTASNGVNWLRDFHPQDLPKTRIIS' A
#
# COMPACT_ATOMS: atom_id res chain seq x y z
N GLN A 1 -16.56 1.44 5.01
CA GLN A 1 -15.27 1.31 5.73
C GLN A 1 -14.86 -0.15 5.65
N GLY A 2 -13.60 -0.40 5.31
CA GLY A 2 -13.06 -1.73 5.04
C GLY A 2 -11.72 -1.59 4.31
N LEU A 3 -11.11 -2.73 3.98
CA LEU A 3 -9.88 -2.81 3.20
C LEU A 3 -10.03 -2.11 1.83
N GLN A 4 -9.09 -1.22 1.49
CA GLN A 4 -9.02 -0.52 0.21
C GLN A 4 -7.84 -1.03 -0.61
N GLU A 5 -8.08 -1.32 -1.89
CA GLU A 5 -6.99 -1.57 -2.83
C GLU A 5 -6.22 -0.27 -3.11
N VAL A 6 -4.90 -0.30 -2.85
CA VAL A 6 -3.96 0.80 -3.05
C VAL A 6 -3.21 0.62 -4.37
N ALA A 7 -2.91 -0.63 -4.74
CA ALA A 7 -2.29 -1.00 -6.02
C ALA A 7 -2.76 -2.40 -6.45
N GLU A 8 -3.14 -2.56 -7.72
CA GLU A 8 -3.68 -3.83 -8.26
C GLU A 8 -2.58 -4.89 -8.50
N GLY A 9 -1.43 -4.45 -9.02
CA GLY A 9 -0.40 -5.35 -9.56
C GLY A 9 -0.77 -5.96 -10.91
N ILE A 10 0.20 -6.58 -11.60
CA ILE A 10 0.04 -7.25 -12.89
C ILE A 10 -0.11 -8.75 -12.65
N ASN A 11 -1.30 -9.29 -12.88
CA ASN A 11 -1.62 -10.72 -12.61
C ASN A 11 -1.13 -11.11 -11.20
N PRO A 12 -1.67 -10.48 -10.15
CA PRO A 12 -1.09 -10.56 -8.82
C PRO A 12 -1.10 -11.99 -8.29
N ILE A 13 0.02 -12.39 -7.68
CA ILE A 13 0.21 -13.71 -7.05
C ILE A 13 0.50 -13.59 -5.56
N VAL A 14 0.69 -12.37 -5.06
CA VAL A 14 0.91 -12.04 -3.65
C VAL A 14 0.04 -10.84 -3.28
N ASP A 15 -0.58 -10.91 -2.10
CA ASP A 15 -1.28 -9.79 -1.48
C ASP A 15 -0.46 -9.23 -0.31
N ILE A 16 -0.23 -7.92 -0.29
CA ILE A 16 0.27 -7.19 0.87
C ILE A 16 -0.91 -6.48 1.52
N VAL A 17 -1.23 -6.88 2.76
CA VAL A 17 -2.26 -6.24 3.57
C VAL A 17 -1.58 -5.36 4.63
N ALA A 18 -1.73 -4.05 4.49
CA ALA A 18 -1.13 -3.05 5.35
C ALA A 18 -2.13 -2.61 6.43
N VAL A 19 -1.75 -2.74 7.70
CA VAL A 19 -2.62 -2.40 8.84
C VAL A 19 -2.00 -1.25 9.62
N HIS A 20 -2.78 -0.20 9.87
CA HIS A 20 -2.37 0.93 10.70
C HIS A 20 -2.89 0.78 12.15
N SER A 21 -2.27 1.50 13.08
CA SER A 21 -2.66 1.48 14.49
C SER A 21 -4.05 2.06 14.73
N LEU A 22 -4.60 1.81 15.92
CA LEU A 22 -5.79 2.50 16.40
C LEU A 22 -5.55 4.03 16.37
N ASN A 23 -6.49 4.78 15.80
CA ASN A 23 -6.38 6.22 15.50
C ASN A 23 -5.30 6.63 14.49
N GLY A 24 -4.62 5.68 13.85
CA GLY A 24 -3.78 5.94 12.69
C GLY A 24 -4.64 6.38 11.49
N HIS A 25 -4.08 7.21 10.62
CA HIS A 25 -4.72 7.58 9.36
C HIS A 25 -4.13 6.72 8.26
N ARG A 26 -4.95 5.97 7.52
CA ARG A 26 -4.50 5.07 6.45
C ARG A 26 -3.48 5.70 5.51
N ASP A 27 -3.71 6.92 5.01
CA ASP A 27 -2.77 7.56 4.08
C ASP A 27 -1.52 8.11 4.76
N LYS A 28 -1.66 8.76 5.94
CA LYS A 28 -0.54 9.43 6.61
C LYS A 28 0.41 8.45 7.29
N THR A 29 -0.09 7.30 7.73
CA THR A 29 0.74 6.27 8.39
C THR A 29 1.84 5.77 7.47
N TRP A 30 1.54 5.63 6.17
CA TRP A 30 2.48 5.11 5.17
C TRP A 30 3.22 6.19 4.39
N THR A 31 3.00 7.47 4.71
CA THR A 31 3.62 8.60 4.00
C THR A 31 4.80 9.12 4.81
N ALA A 32 6.01 9.02 4.24
CA ALA A 32 7.21 9.58 4.83
C ALA A 32 7.18 11.12 4.81
N SER A 33 8.04 11.75 5.60
CA SER A 33 8.13 13.22 5.71
C SER A 33 8.43 13.94 4.40
N ASN A 34 9.00 13.23 3.42
CA ASN A 34 9.25 13.74 2.06
C ASN A 34 8.03 13.61 1.12
N GLY A 35 6.87 13.16 1.63
CA GLY A 35 5.64 13.01 0.86
C GLY A 35 5.50 11.68 0.12
N VAL A 36 6.50 10.79 0.15
CA VAL A 36 6.45 9.48 -0.50
C VAL A 36 5.58 8.53 0.32
N ASN A 37 4.54 7.98 -0.29
CA ASN A 37 3.71 6.94 0.29
C ASN A 37 4.25 5.55 -0.07
N TRP A 38 4.65 4.77 0.93
CA TRP A 38 5.34 3.49 0.74
C TRP A 38 4.48 2.39 0.14
N LEU A 39 3.16 2.53 0.12
CA LEU A 39 2.28 1.52 -0.47
C LEU A 39 1.95 1.81 -1.93
N ARG A 40 1.86 3.09 -2.29
CA ARG A 40 1.48 3.50 -3.66
C ARG A 40 2.69 3.87 -4.52
N ASP A 41 3.65 4.55 -3.92
CA ASP A 41 4.78 5.18 -4.64
C ASP A 41 6.02 4.26 -4.61
N PHE A 42 5.97 3.14 -3.89
CA PHE A 42 6.99 2.11 -3.93
C PHE A 42 6.99 1.41 -5.28
N HIS A 43 8.17 1.18 -5.82
CA HIS A 43 8.39 1.01 -7.24
C HIS A 43 7.73 -0.27 -7.77
N PRO A 44 6.70 -0.17 -8.65
CA PRO A 44 6.03 -1.33 -9.19
C PRO A 44 6.94 -2.26 -10.01
N GLN A 45 8.13 -1.81 -10.41
CA GLN A 45 9.08 -2.69 -11.13
C GLN A 45 9.75 -3.72 -10.21
N ASP A 46 9.84 -3.44 -8.90
CA ASP A 46 10.48 -4.36 -7.96
C ASP A 46 9.50 -5.48 -7.55
N LEU A 47 8.20 -5.16 -7.48
CA LEU A 47 7.13 -6.06 -7.05
C LEU A 47 5.91 -6.05 -8.00
N PRO A 48 6.08 -6.28 -9.31
CA PRO A 48 5.03 -6.03 -10.31
C PRO A 48 3.81 -6.93 -10.16
N LYS A 49 3.95 -8.11 -9.55
CA LYS A 49 2.86 -9.08 -9.37
C LYS A 49 2.27 -9.05 -7.95
N THR A 50 2.34 -7.90 -7.30
CA THR A 50 1.83 -7.71 -5.95
C THR A 50 0.63 -6.79 -5.96
N ARG A 51 -0.46 -7.23 -5.33
CA ARG A 51 -1.59 -6.36 -5.00
C ARG A 51 -1.40 -5.84 -3.58
N ILE A 52 -1.66 -4.55 -3.37
CA ILE A 52 -1.51 -3.88 -2.08
C ILE A 52 -2.87 -3.38 -1.62
N ILE A 53 -3.21 -3.69 -0.38
CA ILE A 53 -4.48 -3.37 0.25
C ILE A 53 -4.20 -2.73 1.62
N SER A 54 -4.85 -1.63 1.98
CA SER A 54 -4.69 -0.92 3.26
C SER A 54 -6.00 -0.50 3.90
#